data_AF-E9CLV9-F1
#
_entry.id   AF-E9CLV9-F1
#
_cell.length_a   1.000
_cell.length_b   1.000
_cell.length_c   1.000
_cell.angle_alpha   90.00
_cell.angle_beta   90.00
_cell.angle_gamma   90.00
#
_symmetry.space_group_name_H-M   'P 1'
#
loop_
_entity.id
_entity.type
_entity.pdbx_description
1 polymer ?
#
loop_
_entity_poly.entity_id
_entity_poly.type
_entity_poly.pdbx_seq_one_letter_code
_entity_poly.pdbx_strand_id
1 'polypeptide(L)'
;KELAMVERNDKGRQVRRYFIECEKQLMNQPHSGYSRQNVEPLDNNDIANLRWLIRCVTARFKFQSGWNAAIWHALRQATGTPSPFPFSVEDIPVLTDECRRILTITSQASELICQFEKDVMRKVVRDRNVYEAIACKVQSDFDALQITPRGVQVLRKFEEAALLRLQHRHH
;
A
#
# COMPACT_ATOMS: atom_id res chain seq x y z
N LYS A 1 -16.02 0.46 5.12
CA LYS A 1 -17.22 1.02 5.79
C LYS A 1 -17.55 2.45 5.34
N GLU A 2 -16.65 3.18 4.66
CA GLU A 2 -16.93 4.57 4.22
C GLU A 2 -17.54 4.70 2.81
N LEU A 3 -17.37 3.70 1.92
CA LEU A 3 -18.05 3.72 0.61
C LEU A 3 -19.58 3.53 0.73
N ALA A 4 -20.06 2.89 1.80
CA ALA A 4 -21.48 2.61 2.03
C ALA A 4 -22.28 3.79 2.61
N MET A 5 -21.61 4.82 3.15
CA MET A 5 -22.27 6.04 3.65
C MET A 5 -22.55 7.07 2.53
N VAL A 6 -21.82 7.00 1.42
CA VAL A 6 -21.95 7.90 0.26
C VAL A 6 -23.11 7.49 -0.67
N GLU A 7 -23.55 6.24 -0.60
CA GLU A 7 -24.61 5.70 -1.48
C GLU A 7 -26.04 6.08 -1.06
N ARG A 8 -26.23 6.72 0.12
CA ARG A 8 -27.56 7.14 0.63
C ARG A 8 -27.84 8.65 0.56
N ASN A 9 -26.95 9.46 0.00
CA ASN A 9 -27.12 10.92 -0.12
C ASN A 9 -26.95 11.37 -1.58
N ASP A 10 -27.91 12.13 -2.11
CA ASP A 10 -27.89 12.64 -3.49
C ASP A 10 -26.65 13.46 -3.83
N LYS A 11 -26.12 14.19 -2.84
CA LYS A 11 -24.86 14.92 -2.97
C LYS A 11 -23.67 13.97 -3.20
N GLY A 12 -23.65 12.81 -2.54
CA GLY A 12 -22.64 11.77 -2.75
C GLY A 12 -22.70 11.15 -4.15
N ARG A 13 -23.91 10.92 -4.67
CA ARG A 13 -24.12 10.43 -6.05
C ARG A 13 -23.73 11.44 -7.12
N GLN A 14 -23.96 12.74 -6.88
CA GLN A 14 -23.55 13.80 -7.81
C GLN A 14 -22.02 13.96 -7.84
N VAL A 15 -21.37 13.98 -6.67
CA VAL A 15 -19.90 14.04 -6.59
C VAL A 15 -19.27 12.84 -7.30
N ARG A 16 -19.77 11.62 -7.08
CA ARG A 16 -19.28 10.43 -7.79
C ARG A 16 -19.49 10.52 -9.31
N ARG A 17 -20.65 10.99 -9.78
CA ARG A 17 -20.90 11.20 -11.22
C ARG A 17 -19.93 12.21 -11.82
N TYR A 18 -19.72 13.33 -11.14
CA TYR A 18 -18.78 14.36 -11.55
C TYR A 18 -17.36 13.81 -11.66
N PHE A 19 -16.88 13.06 -10.66
CA PHE A 19 -15.55 12.42 -10.72
C PHE A 19 -15.44 11.42 -11.87
N ILE A 20 -16.44 10.56 -12.08
CA ILE A 20 -16.45 9.60 -13.20
C ILE A 20 -16.43 10.34 -14.55
N GLU A 21 -17.13 11.46 -14.65
CA GLU A 21 -17.19 12.26 -15.87
C GLU A 21 -15.87 12.99 -16.14
N CYS A 22 -15.23 13.53 -15.11
CA CYS A 22 -13.86 14.06 -15.21
C CYS A 22 -12.85 12.98 -15.60
N GLU A 23 -12.93 11.77 -15.03
CA GLU A 23 -12.07 10.65 -15.41
C GLU A 23 -12.27 10.23 -16.88
N LYS A 24 -13.53 10.17 -17.34
CA LYS A 24 -13.86 9.90 -18.76
C LYS A 24 -13.29 10.97 -19.68
N GLN A 25 -13.40 12.25 -19.30
CA GLN A 25 -12.85 13.35 -20.08
C GLN A 25 -11.32 13.28 -20.15
N LEU A 26 -10.65 12.93 -19.04
CA LEU A 26 -9.21 12.72 -19.01
C LEU A 26 -8.80 11.54 -19.91
N MET A 27 -9.50 10.40 -19.84
CA MET A 27 -9.23 9.25 -20.71
C MET A 27 -9.40 9.56 -22.20
N ASN A 28 -10.34 10.46 -22.55
CA ASN A 28 -10.64 10.82 -23.93
C ASN A 28 -9.77 11.97 -24.47
N GLN A 29 -8.98 12.65 -23.64
CA GLN A 29 -8.04 13.65 -24.13
C GLN A 29 -6.86 12.95 -24.83
N PRO A 30 -6.44 13.43 -26.03
CA PRO A 30 -5.24 12.92 -26.70
C PRO A 30 -4.02 13.27 -25.85
N HIS A 31 -3.62 12.33 -24.98
CA HIS A 31 -2.43 12.46 -24.16
C HIS A 31 -1.22 12.38 -25.08
N SER A 32 -0.60 13.52 -25.37
CA SER A 32 0.56 13.66 -26.27
C SER A 32 1.86 13.01 -25.76
N GLY A 33 1.77 11.99 -24.91
CA GLY A 33 2.93 11.28 -24.36
C GLY A 33 2.65 9.92 -23.72
N TYR A 34 1.42 9.40 -23.77
CA TYR A 34 1.09 8.08 -23.20
C TYR A 34 0.80 7.08 -24.33
N SER A 35 1.84 6.37 -24.79
CA SER A 35 1.83 5.50 -25.98
C SER A 35 1.70 4.00 -25.65
N ARG A 36 0.95 3.63 -24.60
CA ARG A 36 0.56 2.22 -24.35
C ARG A 36 -0.74 1.89 -25.09
N GLN A 37 -0.69 1.90 -26.42
CA GLN A 37 -1.77 1.34 -27.23
C GLN A 37 -1.50 -0.16 -27.43
N ASN A 38 -2.51 -1.01 -27.18
CA ASN A 38 -2.49 -2.48 -27.34
C ASN A 38 -1.91 -3.34 -26.19
N VAL A 39 -1.71 -2.81 -24.98
CA VAL A 39 -1.31 -3.65 -23.84
C VAL A 39 -2.55 -4.18 -23.10
N GLU A 40 -2.57 -5.47 -22.82
CA GLU A 40 -3.68 -6.10 -22.07
C GLU A 40 -3.78 -5.51 -20.66
N PRO A 41 -4.92 -4.89 -20.27
CA PRO A 41 -5.11 -4.36 -18.94
C PRO A 41 -5.27 -5.50 -17.93
N LEU A 42 -4.84 -5.27 -16.68
CA LEU A 42 -5.13 -6.17 -15.57
C LEU A 42 -6.65 -6.35 -15.41
N ASP A 43 -7.07 -7.58 -15.15
CA ASP A 43 -8.47 -7.89 -15.00
C ASP A 43 -8.99 -7.51 -13.59
N ASN A 44 -10.30 -7.67 -13.37
CA ASN A 44 -10.90 -7.35 -12.09
C ASN A 44 -10.38 -8.25 -10.94
N ASN A 45 -9.96 -9.48 -11.23
CA ASN A 45 -9.43 -10.40 -10.22
C ASN A 45 -8.02 -9.97 -9.80
N ASP A 46 -7.19 -9.54 -10.74
CA ASP A 46 -5.84 -9.02 -10.50
C ASP A 46 -5.90 -7.78 -9.62
N ILE A 47 -6.80 -6.84 -9.94
CA ILE A 47 -7.03 -5.64 -9.13
C ILE A 47 -7.63 -5.98 -7.76
N ALA A 48 -8.50 -6.99 -7.66
CA ALA A 48 -9.02 -7.47 -6.38
C ALA A 48 -7.93 -8.09 -5.50
N ASN A 49 -7.02 -8.88 -6.09
CA ASN A 49 -5.86 -9.45 -5.42
C ASN A 49 -4.93 -8.34 -4.89
N LEU A 50 -4.65 -7.34 -5.72
CA LEU A 50 -3.84 -6.19 -5.34
C LEU A 50 -4.48 -5.38 -4.20
N ARG A 51 -5.79 -5.12 -4.29
CA ARG A 51 -6.56 -4.49 -3.19
C ARG A 51 -6.49 -5.28 -1.90
N TRP A 52 -6.57 -6.61 -1.99
CA TRP A 52 -6.46 -7.47 -0.82
C TRP A 52 -5.06 -7.40 -0.20
N LEU A 53 -4.00 -7.42 -1.01
CA LEU A 53 -2.62 -7.25 -0.56
C LEU A 53 -2.44 -5.91 0.17
N ILE A 54 -2.90 -4.82 -0.44
CA ILE A 54 -2.85 -3.48 0.16
C ILE A 54 -3.63 -3.46 1.48
N ARG A 55 -4.78 -4.12 1.56
CA ARG A 55 -5.55 -4.23 2.82
C ARG A 55 -4.75 -4.99 3.89
N CYS A 56 -4.05 -6.07 3.55
CA CYS A 56 -3.20 -6.81 4.48
C CYS A 56 -2.03 -5.99 5.01
N VAL A 57 -1.43 -5.16 4.15
CA VAL A 57 -0.36 -4.21 4.53
C VAL A 57 -0.89 -3.11 5.45
N THR A 58 -1.99 -2.47 5.06
CA THR A 58 -2.54 -1.28 5.73
C THR A 58 -3.22 -1.60 7.06
N ALA A 59 -3.80 -2.80 7.23
CA ALA A 59 -4.51 -3.19 8.45
C ALA A 59 -3.66 -3.15 9.74
N ARG A 60 -2.33 -3.11 9.59
CA ARG A 60 -1.36 -3.05 10.69
C ARG A 60 -1.24 -1.66 11.30
N PHE A 61 -1.69 -0.63 10.58
CA PHE A 61 -1.53 0.77 10.97
C PHE A 61 -2.87 1.39 11.33
N LYS A 62 -2.82 2.41 12.19
CA LYS A 62 -4.00 3.21 12.56
C LYS A 62 -4.45 4.11 11.42
N PHE A 63 -3.52 4.71 10.68
CA PHE A 63 -3.81 5.66 9.61
C PHE A 63 -4.00 4.98 8.23
N GLN A 64 -4.99 4.10 8.15
CA GLN A 64 -5.16 3.19 7.00
C GLN A 64 -5.41 3.91 5.67
N SER A 65 -6.17 5.00 5.67
CA SER A 65 -6.49 5.77 4.45
C SER A 65 -5.24 6.41 3.84
N GLY A 66 -4.38 7.01 4.66
CA GLY A 66 -3.12 7.58 4.22
C GLY A 66 -2.16 6.53 3.67
N TRP A 67 -2.02 5.40 4.36
CA TRP A 67 -1.19 4.29 3.86
C TRP A 67 -1.74 3.72 2.55
N ASN A 68 -3.06 3.57 2.41
CA ASN A 68 -3.68 3.11 1.17
C ASN A 68 -3.38 4.06 0.00
N ALA A 69 -3.57 5.36 0.19
CA ALA A 69 -3.27 6.38 -0.82
C ALA A 69 -1.77 6.40 -1.19
N ALA A 70 -0.88 6.31 -0.20
CA ALA A 70 0.56 6.29 -0.40
C ALA A 70 1.02 5.06 -1.19
N ILE A 71 0.46 3.88 -0.89
CA ILE A 71 0.78 2.63 -1.59
C ILE A 71 0.31 2.70 -3.06
N TRP A 72 -0.91 3.16 -3.32
CA TRP A 72 -1.35 3.34 -4.71
C TRP A 72 -0.47 4.33 -5.45
N HIS A 73 -0.10 5.45 -4.83
CA HIS A 73 0.83 6.40 -5.43
C HIS A 73 2.18 5.75 -5.74
N ALA A 74 2.75 4.97 -4.81
CA ALA A 74 4.01 4.27 -5.01
C ALA A 74 3.95 3.26 -6.16
N LEU A 75 2.90 2.45 -6.26
CA LEU A 75 2.70 1.50 -7.38
C LEU A 75 2.59 2.23 -8.73
N ARG A 76 1.90 3.37 -8.77
CA ARG A 76 1.75 4.22 -9.96
C ARG A 76 3.08 4.83 -10.38
N GLN A 77 3.89 5.27 -9.43
CA GLN A 77 5.24 5.78 -9.68
C GLN A 77 6.16 4.67 -10.21
N ALA A 78 6.16 3.48 -9.58
CA ALA A 78 7.02 2.36 -9.98
C ALA A 78 6.71 1.88 -11.41
N THR A 79 5.43 1.80 -11.76
CA THR A 79 4.98 1.35 -13.09
C THR A 79 4.98 2.45 -14.15
N GLY A 80 5.26 3.70 -13.77
CA GLY A 80 5.12 4.85 -14.66
C GLY A 80 3.70 5.05 -15.20
N THR A 81 2.69 4.45 -14.54
CA THR A 81 1.28 4.47 -14.96
C THR A 81 0.51 5.51 -14.17
N PRO A 82 0.27 6.74 -14.66
CA PRO A 82 -0.48 7.73 -13.90
C PRO A 82 -1.96 7.35 -13.81
N SER A 83 -2.64 7.86 -12.79
CA SER A 83 -4.11 7.83 -12.76
C SER A 83 -4.64 8.71 -13.90
N PRO A 84 -5.68 8.31 -14.66
CA PRO A 84 -6.61 7.21 -14.42
C PRO A 84 -6.31 5.90 -15.18
N PHE A 85 -5.15 5.78 -15.83
CA PHE A 85 -4.86 4.65 -16.72
C PHE A 85 -4.81 3.31 -15.98
N PRO A 86 -5.33 2.20 -16.52
CA PRO A 86 -5.25 0.90 -15.86
C PRO A 86 -3.81 0.39 -15.85
N PHE A 87 -3.45 -0.41 -14.84
CA PHE A 87 -2.25 -1.24 -14.93
C PHE A 87 -2.44 -2.32 -15.98
N SER A 88 -1.34 -2.80 -16.53
CA SER A 88 -1.29 -3.83 -17.57
C SER A 88 -0.62 -5.10 -17.08
N VAL A 89 -0.75 -6.19 -17.84
CA VAL A 89 -0.06 -7.46 -17.56
C VAL A 89 1.47 -7.28 -17.54
N GLU A 90 2.01 -6.39 -18.37
CA GLU A 90 3.45 -6.06 -18.37
C GLU A 90 3.92 -5.38 -17.08
N ASP A 91 3.02 -4.76 -16.32
CA ASP A 91 3.35 -4.11 -15.05
C ASP A 91 3.49 -5.12 -13.90
N ILE A 92 3.06 -6.39 -14.08
CA ILE A 92 3.05 -7.41 -13.03
C ILE A 92 4.41 -7.59 -12.33
N PRO A 93 5.56 -7.69 -13.04
CA PRO A 93 6.86 -7.85 -12.39
C PRO A 93 7.19 -6.65 -11.50
N VAL A 94 7.00 -5.44 -12.01
CA VAL A 94 7.27 -4.18 -11.29
C VAL A 94 6.33 -4.01 -10.09
N LEU A 95 5.04 -4.30 -10.26
CA LEU A 95 4.04 -4.30 -9.18
C LEU A 95 4.42 -5.31 -8.09
N THR A 96 4.90 -6.49 -8.48
CA THR A 96 5.30 -7.52 -7.53
C THR A 96 6.51 -7.09 -6.71
N ASP A 97 7.56 -6.57 -7.35
CA ASP A 97 8.77 -6.11 -6.68
C ASP A 97 8.46 -4.94 -5.74
N GLU A 98 7.64 -4.00 -6.20
CA GLU A 98 7.22 -2.86 -5.38
C GLU A 98 6.34 -3.30 -4.20
N CYS A 99 5.42 -4.25 -4.40
CA CYS A 99 4.66 -4.84 -3.30
C CYS A 99 5.56 -5.55 -2.29
N ARG A 100 6.60 -6.28 -2.72
CA ARG A 100 7.58 -6.93 -1.83
C ARG A 100 8.36 -5.89 -1.01
N ARG A 101 8.79 -4.80 -1.66
CA ARG A 101 9.47 -3.67 -0.99
C ARG A 101 8.57 -3.03 0.06
N ILE A 102 7.32 -2.72 -0.30
CA ILE A 102 6.32 -2.14 0.61
C ILE A 102 6.04 -3.07 1.78
N LEU A 103 5.83 -4.37 1.55
CA LEU A 103 5.60 -5.36 2.60
C LEU A 103 6.77 -5.44 3.59
N THR A 104 8.00 -5.36 3.07
CA THR A 104 9.22 -5.37 3.89
C THR A 104 9.28 -4.14 4.80
N ILE A 105 9.12 -2.94 4.23
CA ILE A 105 9.16 -1.66 4.97
C ILE A 105 8.05 -1.61 6.03
N THR A 106 6.84 -1.99 5.64
CA THR A 106 5.68 -1.90 6.54
C THR A 106 5.72 -2.91 7.67
N SER A 107 6.28 -4.11 7.44
CA SER A 107 6.48 -5.09 8.50
C SER A 107 7.44 -4.55 9.56
N GLN A 108 8.62 -4.06 9.14
CA GLN A 108 9.61 -3.47 10.05
C GLN A 108 9.05 -2.28 10.82
N ALA A 109 8.38 -1.34 10.13
CA ALA A 109 7.74 -0.19 10.76
C ALA A 109 6.72 -0.61 11.84
N SER A 110 5.87 -1.60 11.54
CA SER A 110 4.86 -2.08 12.49
C SER A 110 5.47 -2.75 13.73
N GLU A 111 6.58 -3.47 13.56
CA GLU A 111 7.29 -4.12 14.66
C GLU A 111 7.94 -3.11 15.61
N LEU A 112 8.58 -2.07 15.07
CA LEU A 112 9.17 -0.99 15.86
C LEU A 112 8.11 -0.24 16.66
N ILE A 113 6.99 0.12 16.02
CA ILE A 113 5.88 0.80 16.69
C ILE A 113 5.38 -0.08 17.85
N CYS A 114 5.17 -1.37 17.60
CA CYS A 114 4.72 -2.30 18.64
C CYS A 114 5.74 -2.43 19.79
N GLN A 115 7.03 -2.46 19.48
CA GLN A 115 8.09 -2.55 20.48
C GLN A 115 8.20 -1.28 21.31
N PHE A 116 8.09 -0.11 20.66
CA PHE A 116 8.03 1.18 21.32
C PHE A 116 6.84 1.27 22.29
N GLU A 117 5.63 0.91 21.84
CA GLU A 117 4.43 0.89 22.69
C GLU A 117 4.63 0.00 23.92
N LYS A 118 5.24 -1.19 23.75
CA LYS A 118 5.55 -2.10 24.85
C LYS A 118 6.56 -1.51 25.82
N ASP A 119 7.62 -0.88 25.32
CA ASP A 119 8.69 -0.31 26.15
C ASP A 119 8.17 0.90 26.95
N VAL A 120 7.38 1.78 26.34
CA VAL A 120 6.72 2.89 27.04
C VAL A 120 5.79 2.36 28.13
N MET A 121 4.91 1.41 27.80
CA MET A 121 3.98 0.85 28.77
C MET A 121 4.69 0.19 29.96
N ARG A 122 5.71 -0.64 29.70
CA ARG A 122 6.40 -1.38 30.77
C ARG A 122 7.33 -0.45 31.56
N LYS A 123 8.28 0.19 30.88
CA LYS A 123 9.39 0.87 31.55
C LYS A 123 9.01 2.27 32.03
N VAL A 124 8.23 3.02 31.26
CA VAL A 124 7.87 4.40 31.63
C VAL A 124 6.63 4.42 32.52
N VAL A 125 5.55 3.74 32.10
CA VAL A 125 4.27 3.81 32.83
C VAL A 125 4.27 2.93 34.08
N ARG A 126 4.71 1.66 34.00
CA ARG A 126 4.71 0.76 35.17
C ARG A 126 5.92 0.98 36.07
N ASP A 127 7.12 1.01 35.50
CA ASP A 127 8.37 1.07 36.28
C ASP A 127 8.83 2.52 36.59
N ARG A 128 8.08 3.54 36.15
CA ARG A 128 8.37 4.98 36.35
C ARG A 128 9.77 5.42 35.89
N ASN A 129 10.33 4.76 34.90
CA ASN A 129 11.61 5.13 34.30
C ASN A 129 11.47 6.40 33.44
N VAL A 130 12.59 7.08 33.20
CA VAL A 130 12.66 8.31 32.39
C VAL A 130 12.40 7.97 30.92
N TYR A 131 11.47 8.70 30.31
CA TYR A 131 11.07 8.50 28.90
C TYR A 131 12.25 8.66 27.93
N GLU A 132 13.19 9.56 28.23
CA GLU A 132 14.36 9.87 27.40
C GLU A 132 15.22 8.62 27.11
N ALA A 133 15.37 7.71 28.07
CA ALA A 133 16.11 6.47 27.87
C ALA A 133 15.45 5.55 26.81
N ILE A 134 14.11 5.57 26.74
CA ILE A 134 13.36 4.81 25.72
C ILE A 134 13.43 5.50 24.37
N ALA A 135 13.36 6.83 24.33
CA ALA A 135 13.49 7.60 23.11
C ALA A 135 14.88 7.41 22.46
N CYS A 136 15.96 7.47 23.24
CA CYS A 136 17.32 7.19 22.73
C CYS A 136 17.46 5.76 22.20
N LYS A 137 16.86 4.78 22.89
CA LYS A 137 16.84 3.39 22.41
C LYS A 137 16.10 3.26 21.08
N VAL A 138 14.94 3.90 20.93
CA VAL A 138 14.16 3.86 19.69
C VAL A 138 14.92 4.52 18.54
N GLN A 139 15.62 5.63 18.80
CA GLN A 139 16.48 6.26 17.80
C GLN A 139 17.61 5.31 17.38
N SER A 140 18.28 4.65 18.32
CA SER A 140 19.32 3.66 18.00
C SER A 140 18.78 2.44 17.28
N ASP A 141 17.60 1.91 17.69
CA ASP A 141 16.93 0.80 17.02
C ASP A 141 16.54 1.21 15.59
N PHE A 142 16.12 2.47 15.39
CA PHE A 142 15.81 3.04 14.09
C PHE A 142 17.05 3.16 13.19
N ASP A 143 18.15 3.70 13.72
CA ASP A 143 19.42 3.83 12.99
C ASP A 143 20.03 2.46 12.65
N ALA A 144 19.72 1.43 13.46
CA ALA A 144 20.13 0.04 13.24
C ALA A 144 19.24 -0.73 12.25
N LEU A 145 18.12 -0.17 11.78
CA LEU A 145 17.31 -0.75 10.69
C LEU A 145 18.04 -0.63 9.36
N GLN A 146 19.09 -1.44 9.21
CA GLN A 146 19.48 -1.89 7.89
C GLN A 146 18.33 -2.76 7.37
N ILE A 147 17.91 -2.57 6.12
CA ILE A 147 16.93 -3.41 5.41
C ILE A 147 17.43 -4.86 5.50
N THR A 148 17.01 -5.59 6.54
CA THR A 148 17.56 -6.91 6.82
C THR A 148 16.77 -7.92 6.01
N PRO A 149 17.44 -8.89 5.35
CA PRO A 149 16.77 -9.94 4.58
C PRO A 149 15.76 -10.78 5.40
N ARG A 150 15.80 -10.68 6.73
CA ARG A 150 14.87 -11.36 7.64
C ARG A 150 13.43 -10.83 7.53
N GLY A 151 13.23 -9.56 7.16
CA GLY A 151 11.89 -9.02 6.85
C GLY A 151 11.26 -9.64 5.61
N VAL A 152 12.10 -10.11 4.67
CA VAL A 152 11.68 -10.82 3.45
C VAL A 152 11.17 -12.24 3.80
N GLN A 153 11.68 -12.85 4.87
CA GLN A 153 11.26 -14.18 5.34
C GLN A 153 9.87 -14.19 6.01
N VAL A 154 9.35 -13.03 6.42
CA VAL A 154 8.03 -12.88 7.08
C VAL A 154 6.99 -12.30 6.13
N LEU A 155 7.15 -12.48 4.81
CA LEU A 155 5.97 -12.52 3.96
C LEU A 155 5.13 -13.71 4.44
N ARG A 156 4.00 -13.44 5.11
CA ARG A 156 3.14 -14.54 5.59
C ARG A 156 2.78 -15.40 4.37
N LYS A 157 2.70 -16.73 4.54
CA LYS A 157 2.34 -17.68 3.46
C LYS A 157 1.17 -17.21 2.58
N PHE A 158 0.21 -16.48 3.15
CA PHE A 158 -0.93 -15.90 2.42
C PHE A 158 -0.59 -14.63 1.61
N GLU A 159 0.29 -13.76 2.12
CA GLU A 159 0.81 -12.59 1.40
C GLU A 159 1.69 -13.06 0.23
N GLU A 160 2.54 -14.08 0.46
CA GLU A 160 3.32 -14.73 -0.58
C GLU A 160 2.44 -15.45 -1.60
N ALA A 161 1.41 -16.20 -1.18
CA ALA A 161 0.47 -16.83 -2.11
C ALA A 161 -0.29 -15.81 -2.97
N ALA A 162 -0.59 -14.62 -2.46
CA ALA A 162 -1.21 -13.55 -3.25
C ALA A 162 -0.24 -12.89 -4.23
N LEU A 163 1.03 -12.70 -3.85
CA LEU A 163 2.07 -12.27 -4.78
C LEU A 163 2.32 -13.31 -5.88
N LEU A 164 2.34 -14.59 -5.51
CA LEU A 164 2.46 -15.69 -6.46
C LEU A 164 1.29 -15.68 -7.44
N ARG A 165 0.04 -15.50 -6.98
CA ARG A 165 -1.12 -15.38 -7.89
C ARG A 165 -0.97 -14.22 -8.88
N LEU A 166 -0.42 -13.08 -8.44
CA LEU A 166 -0.14 -11.96 -9.32
C LEU A 166 0.93 -12.33 -10.36
N GLN A 167 2.00 -13.03 -9.95
CA GLN A 167 3.06 -13.49 -10.86
C GLN A 167 2.61 -14.58 -11.85
N HIS A 168 1.71 -15.50 -11.46
CA HIS A 168 1.24 -16.58 -12.34
C HIS A 168 0.43 -16.07 -13.55
N ARG A 169 -0.03 -14.82 -13.54
CA ARG A 169 -0.71 -14.21 -14.69
C ARG A 169 0.24 -13.74 -15.80
N HIS A 170 1.54 -13.65 -15.51
CA HIS A 170 2.59 -13.30 -16.48
C HIS A 170 3.10 -14.51 -17.28
N HIS A 171 2.69 -15.73 -16.95
CA HIS A 171 3.06 -16.98 -17.63
C HIS A 171 1.85 -17.59 -18.33
#